data_AF-A0A7K8SPQ0-F1
#
_entry.id   AF-A0A7K8SPQ0-F1
#
_cell.length_a   1.000
_cell.length_b   1.000
_cell.length_c   1.000
_cell.angle_alpha   90.00
_cell.angle_beta   90.00
_cell.angle_gamma   90.00
#
_symmetry.space_group_name_H-M   'P 1'
#
loop_
_entity.id
_entity.type
_entity.pdbx_description
1 polymer ?
#
loop_
_entity_poly.entity_id
_entity_poly.type
_entity_poly.pdbx_seq_one_letter_code
_entity_poly.pdbx_strand_id
1 'polypeptide(L)'
;QRLKAAVHYTVGCLCQDVAEDKDLQFSKQTIAAISEITFRQCGTEVCYFLILCRHAKRSTVTTEDVKFLARRSNSLLKYITQKSEELASSNMEQKEKKKKSSAAKGRKTFGQQEAAVTESEDSNMA
;
A
#
# COMPACT_ATOMS: atom_id res chain seq x y z
N GLN A 1 -11.53 -19.98 -5.07
CA GLN A 1 -12.18 -19.85 -3.74
C GLN A 1 -11.32 -19.12 -2.69
N ARG A 2 -9.98 -19.28 -2.66
CA ARG A 2 -9.10 -18.63 -1.68
C ARG A 2 -9.30 -17.10 -1.51
N LEU A 3 -9.35 -16.35 -2.62
CA LEU A 3 -9.56 -14.90 -2.57
C LEU A 3 -10.93 -14.51 -2.02
N LYS A 4 -11.99 -15.25 -2.37
CA LYS A 4 -13.34 -15.02 -1.84
C LYS A 4 -13.38 -15.23 -0.32
N ALA A 5 -12.73 -16.28 0.19
CA ALA A 5 -12.64 -16.52 1.63
C ALA A 5 -11.90 -15.41 2.37
N ALA A 6 -10.80 -14.89 1.79
CA ALA A 6 -10.07 -13.76 2.37
C ALA A 6 -10.92 -12.47 2.39
N VAL A 7 -11.66 -12.18 1.31
CA VAL A 7 -12.60 -11.06 1.27
C VAL A 7 -13.69 -11.23 2.32
N HIS A 8 -14.27 -12.43 2.44
CA HIS A 8 -15.31 -12.72 3.42
C HIS A 8 -14.84 -12.50 4.86
N TYR A 9 -13.61 -12.94 5.18
CA TYR A 9 -13.01 -12.69 6.48
C TYR A 9 -12.90 -11.18 6.78
N THR A 10 -12.30 -10.40 5.87
CA THR A 10 -12.15 -8.96 6.07
C THR A 10 -13.49 -8.23 6.16
N VAL A 11 -14.47 -8.63 5.34
CA VAL A 11 -15.84 -8.08 5.42
C VAL A 11 -16.47 -8.39 6.77
N GLY A 12 -16.26 -9.59 7.31
CA GLY A 12 -16.71 -9.95 8.66
C GLY A 12 -16.11 -9.02 9.73
N CYS A 13 -14.81 -8.76 9.69
CA CYS A 13 -14.16 -7.83 10.61
C CYS A 13 -14.74 -6.42 10.52
N LEU A 14 -14.88 -5.88 9.30
CA LEU A 14 -15.43 -4.53 9.11
C LEU A 14 -16.90 -4.43 9.52
N CYS A 15 -17.70 -5.48 9.28
CA CYS A 15 -19.08 -5.55 9.75
C CYS A 15 -19.14 -5.61 11.28
N GLN A 16 -18.18 -6.25 11.94
CA GLN A 16 -18.09 -6.28 13.40
C GLN A 16 -17.82 -4.88 13.97
N ASP A 17 -16.87 -4.14 13.40
CA ASP A 17 -16.58 -2.76 13.82
C ASP A 17 -17.83 -1.86 13.70
N VAL A 18 -18.60 -2.03 12.61
CA VAL A 18 -19.85 -1.28 12.38
C VAL A 18 -20.97 -1.75 13.30
N ALA A 19 -21.06 -3.04 13.60
CA ALA A 19 -22.03 -3.61 14.53
C ALA A 19 -21.84 -3.04 15.94
N GLU A 20 -20.59 -2.92 16.38
CA GLU A 20 -20.23 -2.33 17.67
C GLU A 20 -20.52 -0.82 17.71
N ASP A 21 -20.17 -0.06 16.66
CA ASP A 21 -20.45 1.39 16.57
C ASP A 21 -21.96 1.72 16.55
N LYS A 22 -22.78 0.81 16.01
CA LYS A 22 -24.22 1.01 15.83
C LYS A 22 -25.09 0.21 16.80
N ASP A 23 -24.49 -0.54 17.73
CA ASP A 23 -25.15 -1.44 18.67
C ASP A 23 -26.18 -2.36 17.98
N LEU A 24 -25.77 -3.01 16.89
CA LEU A 24 -26.62 -3.90 16.10
C LEU A 24 -25.89 -5.20 15.74
N GLN A 25 -26.63 -6.19 15.24
CA GLN A 25 -26.05 -7.49 14.86
C GLN A 25 -26.30 -7.77 13.38
N PHE A 26 -25.25 -8.18 12.66
CA PHE A 26 -25.37 -8.65 11.28
C PHE A 26 -25.57 -10.16 11.24
N SER A 27 -26.53 -10.61 10.41
CA SER A 27 -26.66 -12.05 10.14
C SER A 27 -25.49 -12.57 9.30
N LYS A 28 -25.16 -13.86 9.45
CA LYS A 28 -24.10 -14.51 8.66
C LYS A 28 -24.39 -14.44 7.16
N GLN A 29 -25.67 -14.50 6.79
CA GLN A 29 -26.16 -14.38 5.42
C GLN A 29 -25.92 -12.97 4.86
N THR A 30 -26.14 -11.93 5.67
CA THR A 30 -25.86 -10.54 5.29
C THR A 30 -24.38 -10.33 5.01
N ILE A 31 -23.50 -10.82 5.90
CA ILE A 31 -22.04 -10.74 5.72
C ILE A 31 -21.60 -11.48 4.45
N ALA A 32 -22.15 -12.66 4.20
CA ALA A 32 -21.88 -13.42 2.98
C ALA A 32 -22.35 -12.68 1.72
N ALA A 33 -23.53 -12.05 1.75
CA ALA A 33 -24.05 -11.27 0.64
C ALA A 33 -23.18 -10.04 0.33
N ILE A 34 -22.75 -9.30 1.36
CA ILE A 34 -21.84 -8.16 1.21
C ILE A 34 -20.52 -8.63 0.59
N SER A 35 -19.95 -9.73 1.10
CA SER A 35 -18.72 -10.31 0.54
C SER A 35 -18.84 -10.66 -0.95
N GLU A 36 -19.97 -11.23 -1.38
CA GLU A 36 -20.18 -11.58 -2.79
C GLU A 36 -20.41 -10.33 -3.66
N ILE A 37 -21.07 -9.29 -3.13
CA ILE A 37 -21.21 -8.00 -3.81
C ILE A 37 -19.84 -7.33 -3.99
N THR A 38 -19.04 -7.24 -2.93
CA THR A 38 -17.69 -6.65 -2.98
C THR A 38 -16.81 -7.39 -3.98
N PHE A 39 -16.81 -8.72 -3.97
CA PHE A 39 -16.02 -9.50 -4.90
C PHE A 39 -16.42 -9.25 -6.38
N ARG A 40 -17.72 -9.16 -6.66
CA ARG A 40 -18.22 -8.81 -8.01
C ARG A 40 -17.88 -7.38 -8.40
N GLN A 41 -17.96 -6.46 -7.46
CA GLN A 41 -17.65 -5.04 -7.67
C GLN A 41 -16.20 -4.84 -8.11
N CYS A 42 -15.26 -5.59 -7.56
CA CYS A 42 -13.86 -5.55 -8.00
C CYS A 42 -13.70 -5.82 -9.51
N GLY A 43 -14.46 -6.77 -10.07
CA GLY A 43 -14.40 -7.06 -11.51
C GLY A 43 -14.86 -5.87 -12.36
N THR A 44 -15.96 -5.24 -11.96
CA THR A 44 -16.49 -4.04 -12.62
C THR A 44 -15.50 -2.86 -12.55
N GLU A 45 -14.89 -2.63 -11.38
CA GLU A 45 -13.94 -1.54 -11.18
C GLU A 45 -12.65 -1.73 -11.98
N VAL A 46 -12.14 -2.96 -12.08
CA VAL A 46 -10.99 -3.28 -12.94
C VAL A 46 -11.27 -2.92 -14.39
N CYS A 47 -12.44 -3.29 -14.92
CA CYS A 47 -12.84 -2.92 -16.29
C CYS A 47 -12.85 -1.39 -16.48
N TYR A 48 -13.36 -0.63 -15.51
CA TYR A 48 -13.33 0.83 -15.55
C TYR A 48 -11.89 1.38 -15.56
N PHE A 49 -11.02 0.88 -14.68
CA PHE A 49 -9.62 1.32 -14.65
C PHE A 49 -8.88 1.04 -15.95
N LEU A 50 -9.10 -0.13 -16.57
CA LEU A 50 -8.50 -0.47 -17.86
C LEU A 50 -8.93 0.52 -18.96
N ILE A 51 -10.21 0.89 -18.99
CA ILE A 51 -10.73 1.88 -19.96
C ILE A 51 -10.07 3.24 -19.76
N LEU A 52 -9.95 3.71 -18.50
CA LEU A 52 -9.34 4.99 -18.17
C LEU A 52 -7.84 5.03 -18.52
N CYS A 53 -7.10 3.97 -18.17
CA CYS A 53 -5.69 3.85 -18.51
C CYS A 53 -5.48 3.90 -20.04
N ARG A 54 -6.29 3.13 -20.79
CA ARG A 54 -6.23 3.11 -22.25
C ARG A 54 -6.56 4.47 -22.85
N HIS A 55 -7.57 5.17 -22.33
CA HIS A 55 -7.93 6.51 -22.77
C HIS A 55 -6.77 7.50 -22.59
N ALA A 56 -6.03 7.39 -21.49
CA ALA A 56 -4.86 8.21 -21.20
C ALA A 56 -3.56 7.69 -21.85
N LYS A 57 -3.61 6.68 -22.72
CA LYS A 57 -2.43 6.03 -23.35
C LYS A 57 -1.40 5.50 -22.33
N ARG A 58 -1.87 5.09 -21.15
CA ARG A 58 -1.07 4.49 -20.07
C ARG A 58 -1.43 3.02 -19.89
N SER A 59 -0.49 2.25 -19.35
CA SER A 59 -0.71 0.86 -18.91
C SER A 59 -0.75 0.71 -17.38
N THR A 60 -0.37 1.77 -16.65
CA THR A 60 -0.33 1.79 -15.18
C THR A 60 -1.43 2.69 -14.63
N VAL A 61 -2.20 2.15 -13.68
CA VAL A 61 -3.25 2.86 -12.94
C VAL A 61 -2.62 3.91 -12.02
N THR A 62 -3.15 5.13 -12.02
CA THR A 62 -2.70 6.24 -11.18
C THR A 62 -3.78 6.64 -10.16
N THR A 63 -3.41 7.51 -9.21
CA THR A 63 -4.35 8.06 -8.21
C THR A 63 -5.50 8.83 -8.85
N GLU A 64 -5.28 9.43 -10.01
CA GLU A 64 -6.31 10.18 -10.74
C GLU A 64 -7.40 9.25 -11.31
N ASP A 65 -7.01 8.04 -11.74
CA ASP A 65 -7.98 7.03 -12.20
C ASP A 65 -8.90 6.59 -11.04
N VAL A 66 -8.35 6.46 -9.83
CA VAL A 66 -9.10 6.12 -8.60
C VAL A 66 -10.01 7.25 -8.16
N LYS A 67 -9.53 8.50 -8.17
CA LYS A 67 -10.38 9.69 -7.90
C LYS A 67 -11.52 9.81 -8.90
N PHE A 68 -11.25 9.52 -10.18
CA PHE A 68 -12.27 9.54 -11.21
C PHE A 68 -13.37 8.51 -10.97
N LEU A 69 -13.03 7.31 -10.48
CA LEU A 69 -14.03 6.29 -10.13
C LEU A 69 -14.95 6.77 -8.99
N ALA A 70 -14.39 7.47 -8.00
CA ALA A 70 -15.12 7.99 -6.84
C ALA A 70 -16.08 9.16 -7.17
N ARG A 71 -16.02 9.74 -8.39
CA ARG A 71 -16.76 10.96 -8.78
C ARG A 71 -18.29 10.86 -8.67
N ARG A 72 -18.85 9.65 -8.61
CA ARG A 72 -20.31 9.43 -8.55
C ARG A 72 -20.91 9.91 -7.22
N SER A 73 -20.10 10.06 -6.18
CA SER A 73 -20.52 10.58 -4.88
C SER A 73 -19.56 11.67 -4.43
N ASN A 74 -20.07 12.87 -4.18
CA ASN A 74 -19.24 14.01 -3.76
C ASN A 74 -18.59 13.80 -2.40
N SER A 75 -19.30 13.15 -1.45
CA SER A 75 -18.74 12.82 -0.14
C SER A 75 -17.61 11.81 -0.25
N LEU A 76 -17.77 10.79 -1.12
CA LEU A 76 -16.74 9.80 -1.38
C LEU A 76 -15.54 10.42 -2.08
N LEU A 77 -15.75 11.25 -3.11
CA LEU A 77 -14.67 11.94 -3.82
C LEU A 77 -13.82 12.80 -2.87
N LYS A 78 -14.46 13.55 -1.97
CA LYS A 78 -13.77 14.36 -0.96
C LYS A 78 -12.92 13.48 -0.04
N TYR A 79 -13.50 12.40 0.49
CA TYR A 79 -12.81 11.48 1.37
C TYR A 79 -11.59 10.81 0.70
N ILE A 80 -11.77 10.30 -0.52
CA ILE A 80 -10.69 9.65 -1.29
C ILE A 80 -9.58 10.63 -1.64
N THR A 81 -9.92 11.86 -2.00
CA THR A 81 -8.94 12.91 -2.31
C THR A 81 -8.08 13.22 -1.07
N GLN A 82 -8.71 13.43 0.09
CA GLN A 82 -8.00 13.63 1.35
C GLN A 82 -7.07 12.46 1.67
N LYS A 83 -7.55 11.22 1.57
CA LYS A 83 -6.71 10.03 1.80
C LYS A 83 -5.55 9.92 0.82
N SER A 84 -5.72 10.33 -0.44
CA SER A 84 -4.63 10.34 -1.42
C SER A 84 -3.52 11.34 -1.06
N GLU A 85 -3.87 12.48 -0.47
CA GLU A 85 -2.92 13.51 -0.02
C GLU A 85 -2.17 13.05 1.23
N GLU A 86 -2.86 12.45 2.21
CA GLU A 86 -2.26 11.82 3.40
C GLU A 86 -1.26 10.70 3.01
N LEU A 87 -1.55 9.93 1.96
CA LEU A 87 -0.62 8.93 1.44
C LEU A 87 0.57 9.55 0.70
N ALA A 88 0.37 10.67 0.00
CA ALA A 88 1.46 11.38 -0.67
C ALA A 88 2.47 11.96 0.34
N SER A 89 1.99 12.57 1.42
CA SER A 89 2.84 13.13 2.48
C SER A 89 3.63 12.04 3.21
N SER A 90 2.97 10.97 3.64
CA SER A 90 3.65 9.83 4.30
C SER A 90 4.70 9.15 3.41
N ASN A 91 4.46 9.05 2.10
CA ASN A 91 5.44 8.52 1.16
C ASN A 91 6.67 9.44 1.00
N MET A 92 6.49 10.77 1.08
CA MET A 92 7.60 11.71 1.07
C MET A 92 8.47 11.58 2.32
N GLU A 93 7.84 11.50 3.51
CA GLU A 93 8.56 11.29 4.77
C GLU A 93 9.38 10.00 4.77
N GLN A 94 8.83 8.90 4.23
CA GLN A 94 9.57 7.63 4.12
C GLN A 94 10.76 7.73 3.17
N LYS A 95 10.63 8.48 2.05
CA LYS A 95 11.76 8.74 1.14
C LYS A 95 12.85 9.56 1.83
N GLU A 96 12.49 10.54 2.64
CA GLU A 96 13.46 11.33 3.39
C GLU A 96 14.17 10.53 4.49
N LYS A 97 13.43 9.68 5.22
CA LYS A 97 14.02 8.76 6.22
C LYS A 97 14.98 7.76 5.56
N LYS A 98 14.66 7.24 4.36
CA LYS A 98 15.57 6.37 3.59
C LYS A 98 16.82 7.11 3.08
N LYS A 99 16.71 8.38 2.68
CA LYS A 99 17.88 9.19 2.29
C LYS A 99 18.79 9.52 3.47
N LYS A 100 18.23 9.78 4.66
CA LYS A 100 19.03 10.02 5.88
C LYS A 100 19.74 8.75 6.36
N SER A 101 19.10 7.57 6.25
CA SER A 101 19.73 6.30 6.65
C SER A 101 20.80 5.81 5.67
N SER A 102 20.65 6.07 4.36
CA SER A 102 21.70 5.76 3.37
C SER A 102 22.92 6.69 3.51
N ALA A 103 22.72 7.97 3.83
CA ALA A 103 23.81 8.90 4.13
C ALA A 103 24.59 8.52 5.40
N ALA A 104 23.90 8.02 6.44
CA ALA A 104 24.55 7.54 7.67
C ALA A 104 25.37 6.24 7.44
N LYS A 105 24.93 5.37 6.51
CA LYS A 105 25.65 4.11 6.19
C LYS A 105 26.92 4.36 5.36
N GLY A 106 26.93 5.37 4.49
CA GLY A 106 28.13 5.78 3.74
C GLY A 106 29.24 6.36 4.62
N ARG A 107 28.92 6.95 5.77
CA ARG A 107 29.91 7.51 6.71
C ARG A 107 30.62 6.45 7.56
N LYS A 108 30.01 5.26 7.76
CA LYS A 108 30.63 4.15 8.51
C LYS A 108 31.65 3.35 7.69
N THR A 109 31.54 3.34 6.36
CA THR A 109 32.49 2.62 5.49
C THR A 109 33.82 3.34 5.27
N PHE A 110 33.92 4.65 5.57
CA PHE A 110 35.16 5.41 5.38
C PHE A 110 36.09 5.40 6.60
N GLY A 111 35.65 4.89 7.76
CA GLY A 111 36.40 4.94 9.03
C GLY A 111 37.14 3.65 9.42
N GLN A 112 37.14 2.61 8.59
CA GLN A 112 37.76 1.32 8.91
C GLN A 112 38.95 0.94 8.01
N GLN A 113 39.36 1.79 7.06
CA GLN A 113 40.43 1.48 6.12
C GLN A 113 41.81 2.08 6.45
N GLU A 114 41.97 2.86 7.53
CA GLU A 114 43.24 3.54 7.85
C GLU A 114 44.06 2.90 8.99
N ALA A 115 43.58 1.84 9.65
CA ALA A 115 44.23 1.28 10.84
C ALA A 115 44.81 -0.15 10.68
N ALA A 116 45.08 -0.61 9.46
CA ALA A 116 45.57 -1.97 9.21
C ALA A 116 46.82 -2.05 8.31
N VAL A 117 47.62 -0.98 8.23
CA VAL A 117 48.93 -1.01 7.53
C VAL A 117 50.06 -0.82 8.54
N THR A 118 50.21 -1.77 9.46
CA THR A 118 51.47 -2.00 10.18
C THR A 118 51.54 -3.48 10.55
N GLU A 119 52.60 -4.14 10.04
CA GLU A 119 53.20 -5.38 10.55
C GLU A 119 52.58 -6.73 10.12
N SER A 120 53.15 -7.32 9.05
CA SER A 120 53.64 -8.72 9.06
C SER A 120 54.18 -9.14 7.68
N GLU A 121 55.42 -8.76 7.37
CA GLU A 121 56.26 -9.46 6.39
C GLU A 121 57.45 -10.03 7.16
N ASP A 122 57.45 -11.35 7.39
CA ASP A 122 58.60 -12.26 7.31
C ASP A 122 58.34 -13.55 8.07
N SER A 123 57.98 -14.61 7.35
CA SER A 123 58.59 -15.94 7.52
C SER A 123 58.00 -16.91 6.49
N ASN A 124 58.71 -17.15 5.38
CA ASN A 124 58.72 -18.49 4.81
C ASN A 124 60.06 -18.77 4.13
N MET A 125 60.72 -19.79 4.65
CA MET A 125 62.03 -20.28 4.25
C MET A 125 61.95 -21.11 2.97
N ALA A 126 62.91 -20.89 2.07
CA ALA A 126 63.53 -21.91 1.24
C ALA A 126 65.05 -21.70 1.31
#